data_AF-A0A5C8B3W7-F1
#
_entry.id   AF-A0A5C8B3W7-F1
#
_cell.length_a   1.000
_cell.length_b   1.000
_cell.length_c   1.000
_cell.angle_alpha   90.00
_cell.angle_beta   90.00
_cell.angle_gamma   90.00
#
_symmetry.space_group_name_H-M   'P 1'
#
loop_
_entity.id
_entity.type
_entity.pdbx_description
1 polymer ?
#
loop_
_entity_poly.entity_id
_entity_poly.type
_entity_poly.pdbx_seq_one_letter_code
_entity_poly.pdbx_strand_id
1 'polypeptide(L)'
;MISHLRESFRQYCKEWSEVDLGKFNIFILKNILRHIFRTESIIPILVVVLVVAVSIQAQRASYIFIPQSSITAYATFLILQLAISLLVIFIYPFLIILLFNYLGYRLPHIIPRIFLPTKVILLLTTFYLCLRFLSHGKLTPDFELMVVATWTSLYFFLMNLYLAQKHGRDVFKTGKFRLILIFIFIAFMIKPFSMILYHTSEIINYMEINPLVFIDNTQCKMLSRKINTSVSDSNLSISNPDLVEHTANGCYLYGNIIRLGFASDYVIIFKKNLQPVTESGRHYNYYTRLNCYSGNCFSEDNIRLDVSNDINAKIIEKKVWYEG
;
A
#
# COMPACT_ATOMS: atom_id res chain seq x y z
N MET A 1 -13.07 36.40 23.69
CA MET A 1 -12.89 35.46 22.56
C MET A 1 -12.17 34.17 22.99
N ILE A 2 -10.99 34.26 23.64
CA ILE A 2 -10.26 33.09 24.16
C ILE A 2 -11.02 32.36 25.29
N SER A 3 -11.67 33.11 26.20
CA SER A 3 -12.51 32.54 27.28
C SER A 3 -13.69 31.73 26.73
N HIS A 4 -14.41 32.29 25.76
CA HIS A 4 -15.54 31.63 25.10
C HIS A 4 -15.11 30.37 24.31
N LEU A 5 -13.91 30.38 23.71
CA LEU A 5 -13.33 29.20 23.08
C LEU A 5 -13.00 28.10 24.10
N ARG A 6 -12.45 28.48 25.27
CA ARG A 6 -12.13 27.55 26.35
C ARG A 6 -13.38 26.89 26.94
N GLU A 7 -14.45 27.66 27.15
CA GLU A 7 -15.73 27.14 27.65
C GLU A 7 -16.38 26.20 26.63
N SER A 8 -16.42 26.60 25.36
CA SER A 8 -16.94 25.75 24.28
C SER A 8 -16.15 24.45 24.13
N PHE A 9 -14.82 24.49 24.27
CA PHE A 9 -13.98 23.30 24.25
C PHE A 9 -14.20 22.39 25.48
N ARG A 10 -14.35 22.97 26.67
CA ARG A 10 -14.64 22.22 27.90
C ARG A 10 -15.99 21.52 27.80
N GLN A 11 -17.00 22.19 27.26
CA GLN A 11 -18.31 21.60 27.02
C GLN A 11 -18.24 20.47 25.99
N TYR A 12 -17.51 20.67 24.88
CA TYR A 12 -17.26 19.62 23.88
C TYR A 12 -16.61 18.38 24.49
N CYS A 13 -15.57 18.54 25.33
CA CYS A 13 -14.91 17.43 26.01
C CYS A 13 -15.83 16.70 26.99
N LYS A 14 -16.69 17.43 27.72
CA LYS A 14 -17.68 16.83 28.61
C LYS A 14 -18.71 16.02 27.83
N GLU A 15 -19.29 16.61 26.79
CA GLU A 15 -20.26 15.95 25.93
C GLU A 15 -19.68 14.69 25.28
N TRP A 16 -18.42 14.74 24.83
CA TRP A 16 -17.72 13.61 24.27
C TRP A 16 -17.48 12.49 25.30
N SER A 17 -17.10 12.86 26.53
CA SER A 17 -16.92 11.90 27.62
C SER A 17 -18.23 11.18 27.98
N GLU A 18 -19.37 11.87 27.89
CA GLU A 18 -20.70 11.38 28.27
C GLU A 18 -21.49 10.80 27.07
N VAL A 19 -20.83 10.56 25.93
CA VAL A 19 -21.50 9.98 24.75
C VAL A 19 -22.03 8.58 25.04
N ASP A 20 -23.29 8.37 24.70
CA ASP A 20 -23.89 7.03 24.54
C ASP A 20 -23.33 6.38 23.27
N LEU A 21 -22.42 5.43 23.47
CA LEU A 21 -21.73 4.69 22.40
C LEU A 21 -22.68 3.83 21.56
N GLY A 22 -23.79 3.37 22.15
CA GLY A 22 -24.81 2.60 21.42
C GLY A 22 -25.54 3.48 20.41
N LYS A 23 -25.98 4.68 20.83
CA LYS A 23 -26.58 5.67 19.92
C LYS A 23 -25.59 6.17 18.88
N PHE A 24 -24.31 6.30 19.23
CA PHE A 24 -23.27 6.65 18.27
C PHE A 24 -23.10 5.58 17.19
N ASN A 25 -23.13 4.29 17.55
CA ASN A 25 -23.13 3.20 16.56
C ASN A 25 -24.36 3.24 15.64
N ILE A 26 -25.56 3.46 16.20
CA ILE A 26 -26.78 3.59 15.40
C ILE A 26 -26.65 4.75 14.40
N PHE A 27 -26.07 5.88 14.82
CA PHE A 27 -25.78 7.01 13.94
C PHE A 27 -24.84 6.61 12.80
N ILE A 28 -23.70 5.96 13.10
CA ILE A 28 -22.74 5.52 12.08
C ILE A 28 -23.44 4.62 11.05
N LEU A 29 -24.20 3.62 11.50
CA LEU A 29 -24.86 2.66 10.62
C LEU A 29 -25.98 3.32 9.79
N LYS A 30 -26.88 4.06 10.42
CA LYS A 30 -28.11 4.56 9.80
C LYS A 30 -27.92 5.84 8.99
N ASN A 31 -27.03 6.72 9.43
CA ASN A 31 -26.87 8.07 8.86
C ASN A 31 -25.59 8.21 8.04
N ILE A 32 -24.49 7.54 8.41
CA ILE A 32 -23.22 7.67 7.68
C ILE A 32 -23.11 6.59 6.61
N LEU A 33 -23.03 5.31 7.00
CA LEU A 33 -22.83 4.21 6.05
C LEU A 33 -23.96 4.15 5.01
N ARG A 34 -25.22 4.28 5.45
CA ARG A 34 -26.37 4.32 4.53
C ARG A 34 -26.28 5.46 3.51
N HIS A 35 -25.71 6.62 3.86
CA HIS A 35 -25.53 7.73 2.92
C HIS A 35 -24.36 7.48 1.97
N ILE A 36 -23.23 6.97 2.48
CA ILE A 36 -22.05 6.63 1.67
C ILE A 36 -22.41 5.60 0.60
N PHE A 37 -23.17 4.56 0.96
CA PHE A 37 -23.62 3.53 0.00
C PHE A 37 -24.70 4.01 -0.97
N ARG A 38 -25.36 5.15 -0.71
CA ARG A 38 -26.43 5.69 -1.55
C ARG A 38 -25.96 6.83 -2.47
N THR A 39 -24.79 7.41 -2.23
CA THR A 39 -24.30 8.57 -2.98
C THR A 39 -23.51 8.12 -4.21
N GLU A 40 -24.21 8.05 -5.35
CA GLU A 40 -23.65 7.82 -6.69
C GLU A 40 -22.59 8.88 -7.09
N SER A 41 -22.52 10.02 -6.38
CA SER A 41 -21.73 11.21 -6.73
C SER A 41 -20.32 11.29 -6.11
N ILE A 42 -19.97 10.43 -5.14
CA ILE A 42 -18.63 10.46 -4.50
C ILE A 42 -17.60 9.72 -5.37
N ILE A 43 -18.04 8.74 -6.14
CA ILE A 43 -17.20 7.87 -6.97
C ILE A 43 -16.34 8.68 -7.96
N PRO A 44 -16.86 9.68 -8.70
CA PRO A 44 -16.04 10.44 -9.66
C PRO A 44 -14.94 11.29 -9.00
N ILE A 45 -15.23 11.93 -7.86
CA ILE A 45 -14.25 12.73 -7.12
C ILE A 45 -13.16 11.83 -6.54
N LEU A 46 -13.56 10.67 -6.01
CA LEU A 46 -12.63 9.63 -5.59
C LEU A 46 -11.73 9.25 -6.77
N VAL A 47 -12.31 8.88 -7.92
CA VAL A 47 -11.57 8.49 -9.14
C VAL A 47 -10.54 9.54 -9.57
N VAL A 48 -10.85 10.84 -9.51
CA VAL A 48 -9.87 11.90 -9.85
C VAL A 48 -8.70 11.94 -8.86
N VAL A 49 -8.97 11.91 -7.55
CA VAL A 49 -7.93 11.88 -6.52
C VAL A 49 -7.07 10.61 -6.66
N LEU A 50 -7.70 9.50 -7.04
CA LEU A 50 -7.05 8.22 -7.28
C LEU A 50 -6.13 8.24 -8.50
N VAL A 51 -6.57 8.82 -9.62
CA VAL A 51 -5.73 8.98 -10.82
C VAL A 51 -4.49 9.82 -10.50
N VAL A 52 -4.65 10.89 -9.72
CA VAL A 52 -3.51 11.70 -9.27
C VAL A 52 -2.57 10.91 -8.36
N ALA A 53 -3.11 10.15 -7.40
CA ALA A 53 -2.30 9.32 -6.49
C ALA A 53 -1.52 8.23 -7.24
N VAL A 54 -2.17 7.52 -8.16
CA VAL A 54 -1.55 6.50 -9.04
C VAL A 54 -0.52 7.14 -9.97
N SER A 55 -0.77 8.35 -10.49
CA SER A 55 0.18 9.07 -11.34
C SER A 55 1.45 9.47 -10.57
N ILE A 56 1.31 9.97 -9.34
CA ILE A 56 2.44 10.29 -8.46
C ILE A 56 3.21 9.01 -8.10
N GLN A 57 2.51 7.90 -7.89
CA GLN A 57 3.11 6.58 -7.63
C GLN A 57 3.90 6.07 -8.83
N ALA A 58 3.33 6.12 -10.03
CA ALA A 58 4.00 5.73 -11.28
C ALA A 58 5.28 6.54 -11.51
N GLN A 59 5.32 7.80 -11.06
CA GLN A 59 6.52 8.64 -11.13
C GLN A 59 7.58 8.31 -10.07
N ARG A 60 7.19 7.74 -8.92
CA ARG A 60 8.10 7.49 -7.78
C ARG A 60 8.58 6.05 -7.67
N ALA A 61 7.95 5.12 -8.37
CA ALA A 61 8.21 3.72 -8.19
C ALA A 61 9.16 3.16 -9.26
N SER A 62 10.40 2.86 -8.83
CA SER A 62 11.36 2.13 -9.67
C SER A 62 11.00 0.66 -9.89
N TYR A 63 10.03 0.11 -9.14
CA TYR A 63 9.73 -1.33 -9.03
C TYR A 63 8.26 -1.72 -9.23
N ILE A 64 7.41 -0.78 -9.64
CA ILE A 64 6.01 -1.10 -9.88
C ILE A 64 5.82 -1.53 -11.32
N PHE A 65 5.56 -2.82 -11.49
CA PHE A 65 5.01 -3.36 -12.71
C PHE A 65 3.58 -2.84 -12.90
N ILE A 66 3.29 -2.37 -14.11
CA ILE A 66 1.95 -1.95 -14.53
C ILE A 66 1.60 -2.84 -15.73
N PRO A 67 0.50 -3.60 -15.70
CA PRO A 67 0.09 -4.43 -16.83
C PRO A 67 -0.22 -3.55 -18.05
N GLN A 68 0.24 -3.99 -19.23
CA GLN A 68 0.09 -3.26 -20.50
C GLN A 68 -0.62 -4.09 -21.59
N SER A 69 -0.89 -5.38 -21.33
CA SER A 69 -1.58 -6.29 -22.26
C SER A 69 -2.94 -5.81 -22.72
N SER A 70 -3.74 -5.30 -21.79
CA SER A 70 -5.13 -4.97 -22.02
C SER A 70 -5.63 -3.94 -21.04
N ILE A 71 -6.59 -3.13 -21.51
CA ILE A 71 -7.31 -2.16 -20.67
C ILE A 71 -7.97 -2.88 -19.49
N THR A 72 -8.45 -4.11 -19.67
CA THR A 72 -9.10 -4.89 -18.61
C THR A 72 -8.12 -5.34 -17.53
N ALA A 73 -6.91 -5.81 -17.88
CA ALA A 73 -5.88 -6.17 -16.91
C ALA A 73 -5.42 -4.94 -16.10
N TYR A 74 -5.21 -3.82 -16.79
CA TYR A 74 -4.91 -2.53 -16.15
C TYR A 74 -6.04 -2.06 -15.22
N ALA A 75 -7.28 -2.08 -15.68
CA ALA A 75 -8.43 -1.70 -14.86
C ALA A 75 -8.58 -2.62 -13.65
N THR A 76 -8.38 -3.93 -13.80
CA THR A 76 -8.47 -4.90 -12.70
C THR A 76 -7.38 -4.65 -11.65
N PHE A 77 -6.14 -4.41 -12.10
CA PHE A 77 -5.03 -4.05 -11.22
C PHE A 77 -5.33 -2.80 -10.41
N LEU A 78 -5.83 -1.75 -11.05
CA LEU A 78 -6.25 -0.53 -10.37
C LEU A 78 -7.40 -0.80 -9.39
N ILE A 79 -8.47 -1.47 -9.82
CA ILE A 79 -9.63 -1.75 -8.98
C ILE A 79 -9.23 -2.56 -7.74
N LEU A 80 -8.33 -3.54 -7.87
CA LEU A 80 -7.85 -4.33 -6.76
C LEU A 80 -7.06 -3.48 -5.74
N GLN A 81 -6.17 -2.62 -6.22
CA GLN A 81 -5.42 -1.69 -5.36
C GLN A 81 -6.34 -0.69 -4.65
N LEU A 82 -7.37 -0.22 -5.34
CA LEU A 82 -8.39 0.66 -4.78
C LEU A 82 -9.21 -0.04 -3.71
N ALA A 83 -9.66 -1.27 -3.98
CA ALA A 83 -10.43 -2.05 -3.03
C ALA A 83 -9.63 -2.25 -1.74
N ILE A 84 -8.35 -2.63 -1.84
CA ILE A 84 -7.48 -2.85 -0.67
C ILE A 84 -7.24 -1.54 0.09
N SER A 85 -6.93 -0.44 -0.61
CA SER A 85 -6.69 0.86 0.03
C SER A 85 -7.94 1.40 0.74
N LEU A 86 -9.11 1.30 0.09
CA LEU A 86 -10.38 1.70 0.70
C LEU A 86 -10.74 0.82 1.90
N LEU A 87 -10.46 -0.47 1.81
CA LEU A 87 -10.70 -1.42 2.87
C LEU A 87 -9.85 -1.07 4.11
N VAL A 88 -8.57 -0.75 3.93
CA VAL A 88 -7.67 -0.37 5.02
C VAL A 88 -7.97 1.02 5.60
N ILE A 89 -8.30 2.01 4.78
CA ILE A 89 -8.48 3.41 5.24
C ILE A 89 -9.88 3.70 5.73
N PHE A 90 -10.90 3.04 5.18
CA PHE A 90 -12.29 3.30 5.54
C PHE A 90 -12.94 2.12 6.25
N ILE A 91 -12.94 0.92 5.65
CA ILE A 91 -13.73 -0.20 6.17
C ILE A 91 -13.20 -0.69 7.52
N TYR A 92 -11.90 -0.96 7.62
CA TYR A 92 -11.27 -1.43 8.87
C TYR A 92 -11.49 -0.48 10.05
N PRO A 93 -11.21 0.83 9.97
CA PRO A 93 -11.48 1.71 11.11
C PRO A 93 -12.96 1.79 11.45
N PHE A 94 -13.89 1.76 10.48
CA PHE A 94 -15.32 1.69 10.80
C PHE A 94 -15.67 0.44 11.60
N LEU A 95 -15.20 -0.73 11.19
CA LEU A 95 -15.45 -1.99 11.90
C LEU A 95 -14.85 -1.96 13.32
N ILE A 96 -13.61 -1.47 13.45
CA ILE A 96 -12.94 -1.36 14.76
C ILE A 96 -13.70 -0.40 15.66
N ILE A 97 -14.14 0.76 15.15
CA ILE A 97 -14.93 1.75 15.91
C ILE A 97 -16.26 1.14 16.36
N LEU A 98 -16.98 0.46 15.47
CA LEU A 98 -18.26 -0.17 15.80
C LEU A 98 -18.09 -1.22 16.90
N LEU A 99 -17.06 -2.07 16.79
CA LEU A 99 -16.75 -3.10 17.78
C LEU A 99 -16.33 -2.48 19.12
N PHE A 100 -15.42 -1.50 19.10
CA PHE A 100 -14.97 -0.78 20.29
C PHE A 100 -16.14 -0.13 21.02
N ASN A 101 -17.01 0.57 20.29
CA ASN A 101 -18.20 1.21 20.85
C ASN A 101 -19.21 0.19 21.38
N TYR A 102 -19.37 -0.96 20.71
CA TYR A 102 -20.27 -2.03 21.15
C TYR A 102 -19.80 -2.67 22.46
N LEU A 103 -18.50 -2.97 22.58
CA LEU A 103 -17.89 -3.45 23.82
C LEU A 103 -18.02 -2.41 24.93
N GLY A 104 -17.79 -1.13 24.61
CA GLY A 104 -17.97 -0.03 25.56
C GLY A 104 -19.42 0.16 26.02
N TYR A 105 -20.39 -0.02 25.12
CA TYR A 105 -21.81 0.01 25.47
C TYR A 105 -22.21 -1.12 26.44
N ARG A 106 -21.63 -2.33 26.28
CA ARG A 106 -21.85 -3.46 27.19
C ARG A 106 -21.20 -3.28 28.58
N LEU A 107 -20.40 -2.24 28.78
CA LEU A 107 -19.79 -1.89 30.07
C LEU A 107 -20.36 -0.55 30.61
N PRO A 108 -21.69 -0.44 30.82
CA PRO A 108 -22.39 0.83 31.00
C PRO A 108 -22.02 1.59 32.28
N HIS A 109 -21.49 0.92 33.30
CA HIS A 109 -21.10 1.56 34.56
C HIS A 109 -19.67 2.11 34.57
N ILE A 110 -18.81 1.58 33.72
CA ILE A 110 -17.37 1.90 33.73
C ILE A 110 -17.09 2.97 32.67
N ILE A 111 -17.53 2.73 31.43
CA ILE A 111 -17.13 3.53 30.28
C ILE A 111 -17.57 5.01 30.36
N PRO A 112 -18.79 5.38 30.78
CA PRO A 112 -19.17 6.80 30.87
C PRO A 112 -18.39 7.57 31.95
N ARG A 113 -17.86 6.88 32.96
CA ARG A 113 -17.11 7.48 34.09
C ARG A 113 -15.60 7.57 33.84
N ILE A 114 -15.09 6.87 32.82
CA ILE A 114 -13.67 6.93 32.45
C ILE A 114 -13.34 8.33 31.92
N PHE A 115 -12.25 8.91 32.43
CA PHE A 115 -11.72 10.18 31.97
C PHE A 115 -11.40 10.14 30.46
N LEU A 116 -11.75 11.21 29.74
CA LEU A 116 -11.67 11.26 28.29
C LEU A 116 -10.29 10.85 27.71
N PRO A 117 -9.15 11.36 28.22
CA PRO A 117 -7.81 10.89 27.82
C PRO A 117 -7.62 9.38 27.88
N THR A 118 -8.15 8.70 28.90
CA THR A 118 -8.05 7.25 29.01
C THR A 118 -8.83 6.55 27.90
N LYS A 119 -10.00 7.08 27.49
CA LYS A 119 -10.74 6.55 26.33
C LYS A 119 -9.96 6.71 25.04
N VAL A 120 -9.31 7.87 24.86
CA VAL A 120 -8.49 8.15 23.68
C VAL A 120 -7.28 7.22 23.63
N ILE A 121 -6.59 7.02 24.76
CA ILE A 121 -5.47 6.08 24.85
C ILE A 121 -5.95 4.66 24.52
N LEU A 122 -7.06 4.21 25.08
CA LEU A 122 -7.64 2.90 24.80
C LEU A 122 -8.00 2.73 23.32
N LEU A 123 -8.55 3.76 22.69
CA LEU A 123 -8.88 3.77 21.27
C LEU A 123 -7.59 3.69 20.42
N LEU A 124 -6.58 4.50 20.74
CA LEU A 124 -5.29 4.52 20.04
C LEU A 124 -4.58 3.18 20.14
N THR A 125 -4.55 2.56 21.33
CA THR A 125 -3.96 1.23 21.51
C THR A 125 -4.74 0.18 20.76
N THR A 126 -6.08 0.25 20.74
CA THR A 126 -6.92 -0.67 19.95
C THR A 126 -6.61 -0.54 18.45
N PHE A 127 -6.54 0.68 17.92
CA PHE A 127 -6.17 0.91 16.52
C PHE A 127 -4.78 0.37 16.19
N TYR A 128 -3.79 0.65 17.04
CA TYR A 128 -2.43 0.17 16.86
C TYR A 128 -2.33 -1.37 16.87
N LEU A 129 -2.93 -2.02 17.87
CA LEU A 129 -2.90 -3.48 18.01
C LEU A 129 -3.66 -4.17 16.86
N CYS A 130 -4.84 -3.68 16.47
CA CYS A 130 -5.56 -4.23 15.33
C CYS A 130 -4.79 -4.09 14.02
N LEU A 131 -4.15 -2.92 13.78
CA LEU A 131 -3.35 -2.72 12.59
C LEU A 131 -2.16 -3.68 12.53
N ARG A 132 -1.44 -3.83 13.64
CA ARG A 132 -0.27 -4.72 13.74
C ARG A 132 -0.65 -6.20 13.60
N PHE A 133 -1.82 -6.57 14.12
CA PHE A 133 -2.39 -7.91 13.93
C PHE A 133 -2.73 -8.18 12.46
N LEU A 134 -3.45 -7.26 11.81
CA LEU A 134 -3.82 -7.39 10.39
C LEU A 134 -2.58 -7.41 9.47
N SER A 135 -1.55 -6.65 9.81
CA SER A 135 -0.32 -6.55 9.03
C SER A 135 0.71 -7.65 9.30
N HIS A 136 0.43 -8.54 10.26
CA HIS A 136 1.39 -9.53 10.76
C HIS A 136 2.75 -8.91 11.17
N GLY A 137 2.73 -7.65 11.62
CA GLY A 137 3.94 -6.91 12.01
C GLY A 137 4.94 -6.63 10.89
N LYS A 138 4.55 -6.74 9.61
CA LYS A 138 5.44 -6.49 8.46
C LYS A 138 5.62 -5.01 8.12
N LEU A 139 4.83 -4.12 8.72
CA LEU A 139 4.86 -2.69 8.45
C LEU A 139 5.93 -1.98 9.29
N THR A 140 6.50 -0.92 8.74
CA THR A 140 7.42 -0.07 9.50
C THR A 140 6.65 0.73 10.57
N PRO A 141 7.23 0.96 11.76
CA PRO A 141 6.54 1.67 12.85
C PRO A 141 6.04 3.07 12.45
N ASP A 142 6.81 3.80 11.65
CA ASP A 142 6.42 5.14 11.16
C ASP A 142 5.15 5.11 10.33
N PHE A 143 4.98 4.07 9.51
CA PHE A 143 3.80 3.88 8.70
C PHE A 143 2.60 3.46 9.56
N GLU A 144 2.82 2.57 10.54
CA GLU A 144 1.77 2.18 11.49
C GLU A 144 1.20 3.40 12.23
N LEU A 145 2.06 4.28 12.73
CA LEU A 145 1.64 5.50 13.43
C LEU A 145 0.84 6.44 12.52
N MET A 146 1.21 6.53 11.24
CA MET A 146 0.50 7.38 10.27
C MET A 146 -0.91 6.86 9.96
N VAL A 147 -1.07 5.54 9.82
CA VAL A 147 -2.39 4.91 9.64
C VAL A 147 -3.25 5.08 10.89
N VAL A 148 -2.68 4.87 12.09
CA VAL A 148 -3.38 5.10 13.37
C VAL A 148 -3.81 6.56 13.51
N ALA A 149 -2.97 7.52 13.13
CA ALA A 149 -3.33 8.94 13.15
C ALA A 149 -4.51 9.24 12.20
N THR A 150 -4.55 8.60 11.03
CA THR A 150 -5.65 8.73 10.06
C THR A 150 -6.95 8.15 10.61
N TRP A 151 -6.91 6.96 11.19
CA TRP A 151 -8.07 6.33 11.83
C TRP A 151 -8.60 7.15 13.02
N THR A 152 -7.68 7.75 13.77
CA THR A 152 -8.02 8.66 14.88
C THR A 152 -8.71 9.91 14.35
N SER A 153 -8.19 10.52 13.30
CA SER A 153 -8.81 11.68 12.65
C SER A 153 -10.23 11.36 12.16
N LEU A 154 -10.43 10.17 11.55
CA LEU A 154 -11.76 9.69 11.16
C LEU A 154 -12.72 9.58 12.35
N TYR A 155 -12.28 9.00 13.46
CA TYR A 155 -13.11 8.88 14.66
C TYR A 155 -13.53 10.25 15.21
N PHE A 156 -12.60 11.20 15.31
CA PHE A 156 -12.91 12.57 15.74
C PHE A 156 -13.89 13.27 14.80
N PHE A 157 -13.74 13.06 13.49
CA PHE A 157 -14.67 13.58 12.50
C PHE A 157 -16.08 12.99 12.69
N LEU A 158 -16.21 11.67 12.82
CA LEU A 158 -17.49 10.99 13.06
C LEU A 158 -18.15 11.44 14.36
N MET A 159 -17.37 11.59 15.43
CA MET A 159 -17.88 12.07 16.71
C MET A 159 -18.42 13.49 16.61
N ASN A 160 -17.75 14.37 15.87
CA ASN A 160 -18.24 15.73 15.61
C ASN A 160 -19.55 15.73 14.83
N LEU A 161 -19.70 14.86 13.83
CA LEU A 161 -20.94 14.71 13.10
C LEU A 161 -22.08 14.19 13.98
N TYR A 162 -21.78 13.27 14.89
CA TYR A 162 -22.76 12.76 15.85
C TYR A 162 -23.23 13.83 16.84
N LEU A 163 -22.29 14.56 17.45
CA LEU A 163 -22.63 15.65 18.35
C LEU A 163 -23.45 16.72 17.63
N ALA A 164 -23.13 17.05 16.39
CA ALA A 164 -23.94 17.95 15.57
C ALA A 164 -25.40 17.48 15.42
N GLN A 165 -25.61 16.20 15.11
CA GLN A 165 -26.95 15.63 14.99
C GLN A 165 -27.70 15.67 16.32
N LYS A 166 -27.01 15.37 17.42
CA LYS A 166 -27.58 15.40 18.78
C LYS A 166 -28.14 16.79 19.13
N HIS A 167 -27.53 17.85 18.61
CA HIS A 167 -27.97 19.25 18.77
C HIS A 167 -29.06 19.69 17.77
N GLY A 168 -29.65 18.77 17.00
CA GLY A 168 -30.67 19.10 16.00
C GLY A 168 -30.15 19.93 14.83
N ARG A 169 -28.82 20.02 14.65
CA ARG A 169 -28.22 20.73 13.51
C ARG A 169 -28.10 19.76 12.35
N ASP A 170 -28.28 20.28 11.13
CA ASP A 170 -28.01 19.50 9.92
C ASP A 170 -26.59 18.92 9.96
N VAL A 171 -26.52 17.60 9.84
CA VAL A 171 -25.28 16.82 9.91
C VAL A 171 -24.34 17.21 8.76
N PHE A 172 -24.92 17.47 7.59
CA PHE A 172 -24.20 17.82 6.35
C PHE A 172 -24.01 19.33 6.13
N LYS A 173 -24.61 20.21 6.95
CA LYS A 173 -24.38 21.65 6.84
C LYS A 173 -23.03 21.99 7.47
N THR A 174 -22.03 22.18 6.63
CA THR A 174 -20.61 22.35 6.97
C THR A 174 -20.33 23.70 7.62
N GLY A 175 -20.34 23.74 8.96
CA GLY A 175 -19.78 24.87 9.71
C GLY A 175 -18.25 24.98 9.52
N LYS A 176 -17.68 26.17 9.73
CA LYS A 176 -16.22 26.45 9.59
C LYS A 176 -15.34 25.44 10.33
N PHE A 177 -15.73 25.02 11.53
CA PHE A 177 -15.02 24.02 12.33
C PHE A 177 -15.02 22.62 11.70
N ARG A 178 -16.14 22.20 11.06
CA ARG A 178 -16.23 20.90 10.38
C ARG A 178 -15.39 20.87 9.10
N LEU A 179 -15.32 21.98 8.37
CA LEU A 179 -14.45 22.11 7.19
C LEU A 179 -12.98 21.94 7.57
N ILE A 180 -12.54 22.51 8.69
CA ILE A 180 -11.17 22.33 9.20
C ILE A 180 -10.89 20.84 9.50
N LEU A 181 -11.82 20.14 10.15
CA LEU A 181 -11.66 18.71 10.44
C LEU A 181 -11.62 17.86 9.17
N ILE A 182 -12.45 18.18 8.16
CA ILE A 182 -12.41 17.50 6.85
C ILE A 182 -11.05 17.73 6.18
N PHE A 183 -10.56 18.97 6.18
CA PHE A 183 -9.27 19.29 5.60
C PHE A 183 -8.11 18.56 6.29
N ILE A 184 -8.12 18.53 7.63
CA ILE A 184 -7.15 17.77 8.43
C ILE A 184 -7.21 16.28 8.09
N PHE A 185 -8.41 15.70 8.00
CA PHE A 185 -8.60 14.30 7.65
C PHE A 185 -8.06 13.98 6.25
N ILE A 186 -8.39 14.81 5.25
CA ILE A 186 -7.89 14.66 3.87
C ILE A 186 -6.35 14.77 3.85
N ALA A 187 -5.78 15.75 4.55
CA ALA A 187 -4.34 15.94 4.62
C ALA A 187 -3.62 14.73 5.24
N PHE A 188 -4.18 14.17 6.33
CA PHE A 188 -3.65 12.94 6.93
C PHE A 188 -3.85 11.71 6.06
N MET A 189 -4.91 11.65 5.24
CA MET A 189 -5.20 10.51 4.39
C MET A 189 -4.22 10.37 3.21
N ILE A 190 -3.80 11.48 2.58
CA ILE A 190 -3.07 11.44 1.29
C ILE A 190 -1.83 10.53 1.34
N LYS A 191 -0.98 10.71 2.34
CA LYS A 191 0.28 9.96 2.47
C LYS A 191 0.06 8.46 2.75
N PRO A 192 -0.70 8.04 3.77
CA PRO A 192 -0.98 6.63 4.01
C PRO A 192 -1.75 6.01 2.84
N PHE A 193 -2.67 6.73 2.21
CA PHE A 193 -3.36 6.26 1.01
C PHE A 193 -2.39 5.92 -0.12
N SER A 194 -1.50 6.86 -0.47
CA SER A 194 -0.48 6.63 -1.50
C SER A 194 0.49 5.48 -1.16
N MET A 195 0.80 5.29 0.12
CA MET A 195 1.75 4.28 0.57
C MET A 195 1.13 2.88 0.69
N ILE A 196 -0.16 2.78 1.05
CA ILE A 196 -0.91 1.52 0.94
C ILE A 196 -1.01 1.10 -0.52
N LEU A 197 -1.34 2.03 -1.43
CA LEU A 197 -1.33 1.74 -2.87
C LEU A 197 0.04 1.25 -3.34
N TYR A 198 1.11 1.90 -2.89
CA TYR A 198 2.50 1.51 -3.19
C TYR A 198 2.81 0.08 -2.74
N HIS A 199 2.61 -0.23 -1.46
CA HIS A 199 2.90 -1.57 -0.94
C HIS A 199 1.96 -2.64 -1.49
N THR A 200 0.70 -2.30 -1.73
CA THR A 200 -0.23 -3.23 -2.39
C THR A 200 0.22 -3.55 -3.80
N SER A 201 0.71 -2.54 -4.53
CA SER A 201 1.29 -2.75 -5.85
C SER A 201 2.54 -3.63 -5.79
N GLU A 202 3.45 -3.40 -4.85
CA GLU A 202 4.62 -4.26 -4.65
C GLU A 202 4.18 -5.70 -4.36
N ILE A 203 3.28 -5.91 -3.40
CA ILE A 203 2.81 -7.23 -3.02
C ILE A 203 2.17 -7.94 -4.22
N ILE A 204 1.28 -7.26 -4.95
CA ILE A 204 0.64 -7.82 -6.15
C ILE A 204 1.69 -8.25 -7.17
N ASN A 205 2.69 -7.42 -7.43
CA ASN A 205 3.76 -7.73 -8.36
C ASN A 205 4.59 -8.95 -7.91
N TYR A 206 4.59 -9.26 -6.62
CA TYR A 206 5.27 -10.39 -6.01
C TYR A 206 4.33 -11.57 -5.66
N MET A 207 3.03 -11.52 -5.98
CA MET A 207 2.12 -12.65 -5.72
C MET A 207 2.33 -13.83 -6.69
N GLU A 208 3.08 -13.64 -7.78
CA GLU A 208 3.53 -14.73 -8.65
C GLU A 208 5.04 -15.01 -8.48
N ILE A 209 5.46 -15.39 -7.27
CA ILE A 209 6.83 -15.89 -7.05
C ILE A 209 6.80 -17.42 -7.10
N ASN A 210 7.20 -17.94 -8.25
CA ASN A 210 7.81 -19.26 -8.37
C ASN A 210 9.32 -18.98 -8.56
N PRO A 211 10.21 -19.39 -7.65
CA PRO A 211 11.65 -19.11 -7.74
C PRO A 211 12.34 -19.81 -8.93
N LEU A 212 11.57 -20.57 -9.70
CA LEU A 212 11.91 -21.23 -10.95
C LEU A 212 11.02 -20.67 -12.06
N VAL A 213 11.63 -19.98 -13.02
CA VAL A 213 10.92 -19.40 -14.18
C VAL A 213 11.39 -20.08 -15.44
N PHE A 214 10.47 -20.77 -16.11
CA PHE A 214 10.70 -21.25 -17.46
C PHE A 214 10.44 -20.15 -18.47
N ILE A 215 11.38 -19.94 -19.37
CA ILE A 215 11.21 -19.08 -20.54
C ILE A 215 11.46 -19.88 -21.82
N ASP A 216 10.77 -19.50 -22.89
CA ASP A 216 10.92 -20.18 -24.18
C ASP A 216 12.33 -19.99 -24.79
N ASN A 217 12.63 -20.76 -25.82
CA ASN A 217 13.94 -20.73 -26.49
C ASN A 217 14.30 -19.35 -27.08
N THR A 218 13.31 -18.59 -27.56
CA THR A 218 13.53 -17.26 -28.13
C THR A 218 13.95 -16.27 -27.06
N GLN A 219 13.23 -16.27 -25.94
CA GLN A 219 13.51 -15.45 -24.76
C GLN A 219 14.86 -15.84 -24.14
N CYS A 220 15.15 -17.15 -24.06
CA CYS A 220 16.41 -17.65 -23.52
C CYS A 220 17.62 -17.13 -24.31
N LYS A 221 17.52 -17.13 -25.65
CA LYS A 221 18.54 -16.56 -26.54
C LYS A 221 18.70 -15.05 -26.39
N MET A 222 17.65 -14.34 -26.00
CA MET A 222 17.73 -12.90 -25.72
C MET A 222 18.50 -12.63 -24.43
N LEU A 223 18.31 -13.46 -23.38
CA LEU A 223 19.06 -13.36 -22.13
C LEU A 223 20.54 -13.74 -22.27
N SER A 224 20.86 -14.69 -23.16
CA SER A 224 22.21 -15.23 -23.32
C SER A 224 23.20 -14.33 -24.09
N ARG A 225 22.80 -13.12 -24.46
CA ARG A 225 23.67 -12.17 -25.17
C ARG A 225 24.82 -11.74 -24.25
N LYS A 226 26.06 -11.74 -24.74
CA LYS A 226 27.24 -11.38 -23.90
C LYS A 226 27.22 -9.90 -23.45
N ILE A 227 27.73 -9.65 -22.25
CA ILE A 227 28.01 -8.30 -21.76
C ILE A 227 29.37 -7.87 -22.28
N ASN A 228 29.41 -7.05 -23.32
CA ASN A 228 30.67 -6.57 -23.90
C ASN A 228 31.61 -7.75 -24.30
N THR A 229 32.76 -7.50 -24.94
CA THR A 229 33.70 -8.58 -25.28
C THR A 229 34.78 -8.80 -24.22
N SER A 230 34.86 -7.92 -23.23
CA SER A 230 35.90 -7.91 -22.20
C SER A 230 35.57 -8.68 -20.92
N VAL A 231 34.30 -9.06 -20.72
CA VAL A 231 33.87 -9.83 -19.53
C VAL A 231 34.10 -11.31 -19.79
N SER A 232 34.79 -11.99 -18.87
CA SER A 232 35.06 -13.43 -18.97
C SER A 232 33.77 -14.25 -18.90
N ASP A 233 33.70 -15.33 -19.67
CA ASP A 233 32.54 -16.22 -19.67
C ASP A 233 32.28 -16.80 -18.27
N SER A 234 33.31 -17.06 -17.48
CA SER A 234 33.17 -17.51 -16.08
C SER A 234 32.40 -16.54 -15.17
N ASN A 235 32.32 -15.25 -15.52
CA ASN A 235 31.58 -14.25 -14.75
C ASN A 235 30.15 -14.04 -15.27
N LEU A 236 29.75 -14.69 -16.38
CA LEU A 236 28.39 -14.57 -16.91
C LEU A 236 27.46 -15.53 -16.14
N SER A 237 26.30 -15.01 -15.71
CA SER A 237 25.31 -15.81 -15.00
C SER A 237 24.64 -16.86 -15.89
N ILE A 238 24.59 -16.63 -17.21
CA ILE A 238 24.03 -17.59 -18.18
C ILE A 238 24.85 -18.88 -18.29
N SER A 239 26.15 -18.82 -18.00
CA SER A 239 27.05 -19.98 -18.03
C SER A 239 27.14 -20.72 -16.70
N ASN A 240 26.44 -20.24 -15.66
CA ASN A 240 26.40 -20.90 -14.38
C ASN A 240 25.21 -21.89 -14.34
N PRO A 241 25.47 -23.22 -14.28
CA PRO A 241 24.41 -24.22 -14.26
C PRO A 241 23.52 -24.15 -13.01
N ASP A 242 24.02 -23.56 -11.91
CA ASP A 242 23.22 -23.37 -10.68
C ASP A 242 22.17 -22.25 -10.85
N LEU A 243 22.33 -21.39 -11.87
CA LEU A 243 21.46 -20.24 -12.13
C LEU A 243 20.63 -20.41 -13.40
N VAL A 244 21.08 -21.20 -14.36
CA VAL A 244 20.40 -21.40 -15.64
C VAL A 244 20.52 -22.85 -16.08
N GLU A 245 19.37 -23.49 -16.29
CA GLU A 245 19.28 -24.83 -16.85
C GLU A 245 18.69 -24.77 -18.26
N HIS A 246 19.46 -25.18 -19.26
CA HIS A 246 19.02 -25.22 -20.64
C HIS A 246 18.29 -26.52 -20.98
N THR A 247 17.16 -26.41 -21.66
CA THR A 247 16.35 -27.54 -22.14
C THR A 247 16.10 -27.43 -23.65
N ALA A 248 15.54 -28.48 -24.26
CA ALA A 248 15.20 -28.47 -25.68
C ALA A 248 14.21 -27.34 -26.08
N ASN A 249 13.36 -26.92 -25.14
CA ASN A 249 12.26 -25.99 -25.41
C ASN A 249 12.50 -24.57 -24.87
N GLY A 250 13.60 -24.34 -24.13
CA GLY A 250 13.82 -23.08 -23.42
C GLY A 250 14.87 -23.19 -22.31
N CYS A 251 14.83 -22.28 -21.34
CA CYS A 251 15.64 -22.41 -20.13
C CYS A 251 14.86 -22.10 -18.86
N TYR A 252 15.25 -22.78 -17.78
CA TYR A 252 14.85 -22.46 -16.42
C TYR A 252 15.86 -21.48 -15.81
N LEU A 253 15.34 -20.44 -15.18
CA LEU A 253 16.13 -19.42 -14.48
C LEU A 253 15.94 -19.54 -12.97
N TYR A 254 17.05 -19.45 -12.25
CA TYR A 254 17.13 -19.61 -10.80
C TYR A 254 17.89 -18.44 -10.16
N GLY A 255 17.39 -17.96 -9.01
CA GLY A 255 18.10 -17.06 -8.10
C GLY A 255 18.32 -15.63 -8.61
N ASN A 256 19.20 -15.45 -9.62
CA ASN A 256 19.65 -14.16 -10.19
C ASN A 256 18.56 -13.43 -11.01
N ILE A 257 17.31 -13.60 -10.62
CA ILE A 257 16.13 -13.04 -11.26
C ILE A 257 15.28 -12.26 -10.26
N ILE A 258 14.67 -11.19 -10.75
CA ILE A 258 13.51 -10.57 -10.12
C ILE A 258 12.36 -10.74 -11.10
N ARG A 259 11.37 -11.56 -10.75
CA ARG A 259 10.09 -11.64 -11.46
C ARG A 259 9.09 -10.71 -10.79
N LEU A 260 8.48 -9.85 -11.58
CA LEU A 260 7.35 -8.99 -11.24
C LEU A 260 6.23 -9.31 -12.21
N GLY A 261 4.99 -9.46 -11.75
CA GLY A 261 3.89 -9.73 -12.69
C GLY A 261 2.51 -9.58 -12.10
N PHE A 262 1.53 -9.45 -12.98
CA PHE A 262 0.11 -9.49 -12.65
C PHE A 262 -0.66 -10.13 -13.80
N ALA A 263 -1.40 -11.20 -13.48
CA ALA A 263 -2.09 -12.03 -14.46
C ALA A 263 -1.12 -12.54 -15.55
N SER A 264 -1.43 -12.40 -16.84
CA SER A 264 -0.59 -12.90 -17.92
C SER A 264 0.67 -12.08 -18.18
N ASP A 265 0.80 -10.89 -17.58
CA ASP A 265 1.92 -10.00 -17.88
C ASP A 265 2.95 -10.05 -16.77
N TYR A 266 4.22 -10.10 -17.18
CA TYR A 266 5.33 -10.15 -16.25
C TYR A 266 6.59 -9.52 -16.84
N VAL A 267 7.49 -9.14 -15.94
CA VAL A 267 8.83 -8.66 -16.24
C VAL A 267 9.82 -9.55 -15.49
N ILE A 268 10.84 -10.02 -16.18
CA ILE A 268 11.98 -10.71 -15.60
C ILE A 268 13.18 -9.78 -15.69
N ILE A 269 13.75 -9.40 -14.56
CA ILE A 269 15.04 -8.72 -14.49
C ILE A 269 16.09 -9.78 -14.15
N PHE A 270 16.94 -10.14 -15.10
CA PHE A 270 18.02 -11.11 -14.93
C PHE A 270 19.36 -10.39 -14.76
N LYS A 271 20.06 -10.67 -13.67
CA LYS A 271 21.44 -10.19 -13.47
C LYS A 271 22.37 -11.05 -14.32
N LYS A 272 23.08 -10.42 -15.26
CA LYS A 272 23.91 -11.11 -16.26
C LYS A 272 25.30 -11.44 -15.76
N ASN A 273 25.80 -10.76 -14.73
CA ASN A 273 27.14 -10.99 -14.16
C ASN A 273 27.06 -11.51 -12.72
N LEU A 274 27.92 -12.47 -12.37
CA LEU A 274 28.03 -13.00 -11.01
C LEU A 274 28.64 -11.95 -10.07
N GLN A 275 29.85 -11.50 -10.40
CA GLN A 275 30.60 -10.47 -9.71
C GLN A 275 30.57 -9.14 -10.48
N PRO A 276 30.56 -7.99 -9.81
CA PRO A 276 30.59 -6.68 -10.47
C PRO A 276 31.73 -6.53 -11.48
N VAL A 277 31.43 -5.91 -12.62
CA VAL A 277 32.41 -5.64 -13.68
C VAL A 277 33.05 -4.29 -13.42
N THR A 278 34.38 -4.22 -13.44
CA THR A 278 35.12 -2.97 -13.24
C THR A 278 35.36 -2.28 -14.57
N GLU A 279 34.82 -1.06 -14.72
CA GLU A 279 35.03 -0.22 -15.90
C GLU A 279 35.46 1.18 -15.44
N SER A 280 36.60 1.67 -15.95
CA SER A 280 37.10 3.02 -15.66
C SER A 280 37.16 3.36 -14.16
N GLY A 281 37.54 2.38 -13.32
CA GLY A 281 37.66 2.53 -11.87
C GLY A 281 36.36 2.49 -11.08
N ARG A 282 35.22 2.18 -11.71
CA ARG A 282 33.92 1.99 -11.07
C ARG A 282 33.39 0.58 -11.29
N HIS A 283 32.55 0.10 -10.38
CA HIS A 283 31.97 -1.24 -10.43
C HIS A 283 30.52 -1.16 -10.92
N TYR A 284 30.20 -2.01 -11.89
CA TYR A 284 28.87 -2.07 -12.51
C TYR A 284 28.30 -3.48 -12.49
N ASN A 285 26.99 -3.56 -12.35
CA ASN A 285 26.22 -4.75 -12.67
C ASN A 285 25.46 -4.52 -13.97
N TYR A 286 25.28 -5.62 -14.70
CA TYR A 286 24.59 -5.67 -15.97
C TYR A 286 23.35 -6.52 -15.85
N TYR A 287 22.26 -6.03 -16.43
CA TYR A 287 20.96 -6.68 -16.39
C TYR A 287 20.39 -6.83 -17.79
N THR A 288 19.61 -7.88 -17.97
CA THR A 288 18.62 -7.98 -19.05
C THR A 288 17.24 -7.91 -18.43
N ARG A 289 16.38 -7.06 -18.98
CA ARG A 289 14.98 -6.96 -18.60
C ARG A 289 14.12 -7.51 -19.72
N LEU A 290 13.48 -8.64 -19.47
CA LEU A 290 12.50 -9.24 -20.37
C LEU A 290 11.11 -8.76 -19.97
N ASN A 291 10.48 -7.94 -20.80
CA ASN A 291 9.13 -7.45 -20.61
C ASN A 291 8.15 -8.29 -21.44
N CYS A 292 7.26 -9.02 -20.78
CA CYS A 292 6.31 -9.93 -21.40
C CYS A 292 4.87 -9.45 -21.18
N TYR A 293 4.16 -9.17 -22.26
CA TYR A 293 2.77 -8.69 -22.25
C TYR A 293 1.93 -9.55 -23.21
N SER A 294 0.86 -10.17 -22.72
CA SER A 294 0.00 -11.07 -23.51
C SER A 294 0.77 -12.16 -24.29
N GLY A 295 1.83 -12.72 -23.72
CA GLY A 295 2.66 -13.74 -24.38
C GLY A 295 3.67 -13.22 -25.42
N ASN A 296 3.71 -11.90 -25.67
CA ASN A 296 4.77 -11.29 -26.47
C ASN A 296 5.83 -10.69 -25.55
N CYS A 297 7.09 -11.09 -25.74
CA CYS A 297 8.21 -10.64 -24.92
C CYS A 297 9.22 -9.81 -25.70
N PHE A 298 9.70 -8.74 -25.07
CA PHE A 298 10.74 -7.87 -25.58
C PHE A 298 11.87 -7.76 -24.57
N SER A 299 13.11 -7.70 -25.03
CA SER A 299 14.29 -7.66 -24.18
C SER A 299 14.98 -6.31 -24.25
N GLU A 300 15.04 -5.61 -23.12
CA GLU A 300 15.99 -4.52 -22.89
C GLU A 300 17.27 -5.12 -22.33
N ASP A 301 18.35 -5.11 -23.11
CA ASP A 301 19.58 -5.81 -22.78
C ASP A 301 20.73 -4.85 -22.40
N ASN A 302 21.71 -5.34 -21.65
CA ASN A 302 22.89 -4.62 -21.19
C ASN A 302 22.56 -3.33 -20.40
N ILE A 303 21.52 -3.37 -19.57
CA ILE A 303 21.21 -2.28 -18.64
C ILE A 303 22.34 -2.20 -17.62
N ARG A 304 23.13 -1.12 -17.67
CA ARG A 304 24.30 -0.89 -16.82
C ARG A 304 23.93 -0.08 -15.58
N LEU A 305 24.12 -0.65 -14.39
CA LEU A 305 23.86 0.01 -13.10
C LEU A 305 25.12 0.05 -12.24
N ASP A 306 25.40 1.20 -11.62
CA ASP A 306 26.50 1.36 -10.66
C ASP A 306 26.16 0.63 -9.36
N VAL A 307 27.08 -0.22 -8.88
CA VAL A 307 26.87 -1.07 -7.70
C VAL A 307 26.49 -0.26 -6.46
N SER A 308 27.02 0.96 -6.31
CA SER A 308 26.74 1.81 -5.15
C SER A 308 25.24 2.16 -5.01
N ASN A 309 24.53 2.21 -6.14
CA ASN A 309 23.11 2.57 -6.21
C ASN A 309 22.23 1.43 -6.75
N ASP A 310 22.76 0.21 -6.80
CA ASP A 310 22.07 -0.93 -7.38
C ASP A 310 21.12 -1.59 -6.37
N ILE A 311 19.85 -1.17 -6.42
CA ILE A 311 18.79 -1.73 -5.58
C ILE A 311 18.38 -3.14 -6.08
N ASN A 312 18.57 -3.48 -7.37
CA ASN A 312 18.23 -4.81 -7.90
C ASN A 312 19.12 -5.88 -7.27
N ALA A 313 20.42 -5.61 -7.17
CA ALA A 313 21.37 -6.51 -6.51
C ALA A 313 20.96 -6.79 -5.05
N LYS A 314 20.58 -5.75 -4.29
CA LYS A 314 20.12 -5.88 -2.90
C LYS A 314 18.86 -6.75 -2.78
N ILE A 315 17.94 -6.64 -3.73
CA ILE A 315 16.70 -7.44 -3.75
C ILE A 315 17.01 -8.91 -4.06
N ILE A 316 17.86 -9.18 -5.06
CA ILE A 316 18.29 -10.54 -5.41
C ILE A 316 18.97 -11.19 -4.21
N GLU A 317 19.93 -10.51 -3.59
CA GLU A 317 20.59 -10.99 -2.37
C GLU A 317 19.58 -11.29 -1.26
N LYS A 318 18.66 -10.35 -0.97
CA LYS A 318 17.65 -10.54 0.08
C LYS A 318 16.74 -11.74 -0.17
N LYS A 319 16.33 -12.01 -1.41
CA LYS A 319 15.46 -13.17 -1.74
C LYS A 319 16.17 -14.52 -1.54
N VAL A 320 17.47 -14.60 -1.84
CA VAL A 320 18.29 -15.81 -1.60
C VAL A 320 18.29 -16.21 -0.11
N TRP A 321 18.15 -15.25 0.82
CA TRP A 321 18.12 -15.51 2.27
C TRP A 321 16.73 -15.84 2.85
N TYR A 322 15.63 -15.70 2.10
CA TYR A 322 14.28 -16.06 2.58
C TYR A 322 13.85 -17.49 2.20
N GLU A 323 14.61 -18.17 1.34
CA GLU A 323 14.37 -19.55 0.90
C GLU A 323 15.42 -20.55 1.44
N GLY A 324 16.26 -20.11 2.39
CA GLY A 324 17.24 -20.94 3.12
C GLY A 324 16.76 -21.38 4.49
#